data_AF-A0ABD5ZTA9-F1
#
_entry.id   AF-A0ABD5ZTA9-F1
#
_cell.length_a   1.000
_cell.length_b   1.000
_cell.length_c   1.000
_cell.angle_alpha   90.00
_cell.angle_beta   90.00
_cell.angle_gamma   90.00
#
_symmetry.space_group_name_H-M   'P 1'
#
loop_
_entity.id
_entity.type
_entity.pdbx_description
1 polymer ?
#
loop_
_entity_poly.entity_id
_entity_poly.type
_entity_poly.pdbx_seq_one_letter_code
_entity_poly.pdbx_strand_id
1 'polypeptide(L)' 'MSATCRIAGVARTTVYDHIDALQELNIVVKTREVGGGPMYEINMDSELVEHIMRVEGLAGREFAERESIQT' A
#
# COMPACT_ATOMS: atom_id res chain seq x y z
N MET A 1 11.23 8.04 15.09
CA MET A 1 9.91 7.64 14.52
C MET A 1 10.05 7.59 12.99
N SER A 2 9.88 6.44 12.34
CA SER A 2 9.94 6.39 10.86
C SER A 2 8.70 7.07 10.26
N ALA A 3 8.81 7.59 9.03
CA ALA A 3 7.72 8.30 8.36
C ALA A 3 6.43 7.46 8.26
N THR A 4 6.58 6.15 8.05
CA THR A 4 5.49 5.17 7.95
C THR A 4 4.64 5.09 9.22
N CYS A 5 5.25 5.06 10.41
CA CYS A 5 4.48 5.00 11.66
C CYS A 5 3.67 6.27 11.92
N ARG A 6 4.17 7.44 11.49
CA ARG A 6 3.43 8.70 11.63
C ARG A 6 2.18 8.76 10.77
N ILE A 7 2.24 8.21 9.56
CA ILE A 7 1.11 8.21 8.62
C ILE A 7 0.07 7.17 9.02
N ALA A 8 0.51 5.99 9.49
CA ALA A 8 -0.39 4.90 9.83
C ALA A 8 -1.06 5.04 11.21
N GLY A 9 -0.61 5.96 12.08
CA GLY A 9 -1.19 6.16 13.42
C GLY A 9 -0.99 4.99 14.39
N VAL A 10 -0.11 4.04 14.07
CA VAL A 10 0.12 2.82 14.85
C VAL A 10 1.57 2.73 15.35
N ALA A 11 1.77 1.92 16.40
CA ALA A 11 3.09 1.64 16.95
C ALA A 11 4.00 0.97 15.91
N ARG A 12 5.33 1.18 16.05
CA ARG A 12 6.33 0.66 15.11
C ARG A 12 6.29 -0.86 14.94
N THR A 13 6.03 -1.60 16.01
CA THR A 13 5.91 -3.06 15.96
C THR A 13 4.73 -3.49 15.10
N THR A 14 3.56 -2.87 15.29
CA THR A 14 2.36 -3.11 14.49
C THR A 14 2.56 -2.78 13.01
N VAL A 15 3.36 -1.77 12.69
CA VAL A 15 3.74 -1.49 11.29
C VAL A 15 4.54 -2.63 10.67
N TYR A 16 5.51 -3.19 11.40
CA TYR A 16 6.30 -4.30 10.89
C TYR A 16 5.47 -5.58 10.77
N ASP A 17 4.59 -5.87 11.73
CA ASP A 17 3.66 -7.01 11.64
C ASP A 17 2.77 -6.94 10.37
N HIS A 18 2.31 -5.75 10.00
CA HIS A 18 1.55 -5.56 8.76
C HIS A 18 2.42 -5.64 7.51
N ILE A 19 3.66 -5.13 7.56
CA ILE A 19 4.58 -5.24 6.43
C ILE A 19 4.92 -6.71 6.17
N ASP A 20 5.18 -7.51 7.21
CA ASP A 20 5.50 -8.92 7.07
C ASP A 20 4.34 -9.68 6.40
N ALA A 21 3.09 -9.42 6.81
CA ALA A 21 1.91 -9.99 6.15
C ALA A 21 1.79 -9.55 4.67
N LEU A 22 2.08 -8.28 4.35
CA LEU A 22 2.08 -7.80 2.97
C LEU A 22 3.22 -8.41 2.14
N GLN A 23 4.35 -8.75 2.76
CA GLN A 23 5.44 -9.47 2.11
C GLN A 23 5.08 -10.92 1.84
N GLU A 24 4.44 -11.61 2.78
CA GLU A 24 3.93 -12.97 2.60
C GLU A 24 2.93 -13.06 1.44
N LEU A 25 2.10 -12.04 1.27
CA LEU A 25 1.17 -11.91 0.14
C LEU A 25 1.83 -11.42 -1.15
N ASN A 26 3.15 -11.19 -1.14
CA ASN A 26 3.91 -10.65 -2.26
C ASN A 26 3.36 -9.30 -2.77
N ILE A 27 2.73 -8.51 -1.90
CA ILE A 27 2.22 -7.16 -2.20
C ILE A 27 3.34 -6.14 -2.08
N VAL A 28 4.28 -6.34 -1.14
CA VAL A 28 5.45 -5.48 -0.97
C VAL A 28 6.73 -6.30 -0.96
N VAL A 29 7.83 -5.71 -1.42
CA VAL A 29 9.17 -6.32 -1.45
C VAL A 29 10.17 -5.45 -0.70
N LYS A 30 11.10 -6.08 0.00
CA LYS A 30 12.23 -5.39 0.64
C LYS A 30 13.26 -5.06 -0.44
N THR A 31 13.67 -3.79 -0.54
CA THR A 31 14.60 -3.36 -1.59
C THR A 31 16.02 -3.15 -1.07
N ARG A 32 16.19 -2.33 -0.03
CA ARG A 32 17.50 -2.01 0.57
C ARG A 32 17.37 -1.67 2.04
N GLU A 33 18.49 -1.67 2.76
CA GLU A 33 18.57 -1.11 4.11
C GLU A 33 19.18 0.29 4.07
N VAL A 34 18.52 1.26 4.71
CA VAL A 34 18.99 2.65 4.78
C VAL A 34 18.83 3.16 6.20
N GLY A 35 19.89 3.71 6.79
CA GLY A 35 19.83 4.36 8.11
C GLY A 35 19.41 3.43 9.26
N GLY A 36 19.76 2.14 9.19
CA GLY A 36 19.47 1.16 10.24
C GLY A 36 18.08 0.53 10.19
N GLY A 37 17.39 0.58 9.05
CA GLY A 37 16.12 -0.13 8.86
C GLY A 37 15.86 -0.55 7.40
N PRO A 38 15.01 -1.56 7.19
CA PRO A 38 14.60 -2.00 5.85
C PRO A 38 13.68 -0.98 5.18
N MET A 39 13.86 -0.80 3.86
CA MET A 39 12.94 -0.10 2.98
C MET A 39 12.13 -1.11 2.15
N TYR A 40 10.87 -0.77 1.93
CA TYR A 40 9.90 -1.59 1.22
C TYR A 40 9.28 -0.80 0.09
N GLU A 41 8.98 -1.49 -1.01
CA GLU A 41 8.30 -0.94 -2.19
C GLU A 41 7.16 -1.88 -2.60
N ILE A 42 6.13 -1.33 -3.24
CA ILE A 42 5.02 -2.12 -3.77
C ILE A 42 5.55 -3.00 -4.89
N ASN A 43 5.21 -4.28 -4.87
CA ASN A 43 5.55 -5.20 -5.94
C ASN A 43 4.58 -5.03 -7.12
N MET A 44 4.97 -4.24 -8.11
CA MET A 44 4.16 -4.00 -9.31
C MET A 44 4.03 -5.23 -10.22
N ASP A 45 4.86 -6.26 -10.01
CA ASP A 45 4.78 -7.54 -10.74
C ASP A 45 3.83 -8.55 -10.05
N SER A 46 3.23 -8.17 -8.91
CA SER A 46 2.30 -9.00 -8.17
C SER A 46 0.91 -8.99 -8.80
N GLU A 47 0.39 -10.17 -9.15
CA GLU A 47 -0.98 -10.32 -9.64
C GLU A 47 -2.01 -9.73 -8.65
N LEU A 48 -1.77 -9.86 -7.35
CA LEU A 48 -2.67 -9.34 -6.33
C LEU A 48 -2.68 -7.80 -6.32
N VAL A 49 -1.52 -7.17 -6.47
CA VAL A 49 -1.40 -5.71 -6.61
C VAL A 49 -2.12 -5.25 -7.86
N GLU A 50 -1.95 -5.95 -8.98
CA GLU A 50 -2.64 -5.62 -10.23
C GLU A 50 -4.17 -5.64 -10.05
N HIS A 51 -4.71 -6.66 -9.38
CA HIS A 51 -6.15 -6.75 -9.11
C HIS A 51 -6.64 -5.63 -8.19
N ILE A 52 -5.89 -5.30 -7.13
CA ILE A 52 -6.22 -4.18 -6.22
C ILE A 52 -6.30 -2.86 -7.02
N MET A 53 -5.31 -2.59 -7.86
CA MET A 53 -5.29 -1.37 -8.68
C MET A 53 -6.45 -1.32 -9.68
N ARG A 54 -6.84 -2.46 -10.27
CA ARG A 54 -8.01 -2.52 -11.15
C ARG A 54 -9.30 -2.19 -10.40
N VAL A 55 -9.48 -2.71 -9.19
CA VAL A 55 -10.66 -2.42 -8.35
C VAL A 55 -10.66 -0.95 -7.92
N GLU A 56 -9.54 -0.41 -7.47
CA GLU A 56 -9.40 1.00 -7.10
C GLU A 56 -9.73 1.92 -8.28
N GLY A 57 -9.19 1.62 -9.47
CA GLY A 57 -9.47 2.37 -10.68
C GLY A 57 -10.93 2.31 -11.12
N LEU A 58 -11.61 1.17 -10.93
CA LEU A 58 -13.06 1.04 -11.15
C LEU A 58 -13.85 1.92 -10.17
N ALA A 59 -13.56 1.80 -8.88
CA ALA A 59 -14.22 2.58 -7.85
C ALA A 59 -14.05 4.09 -8.08
N GLY A 60 -12.83 4.53 -8.43
CA GLY A 60 -12.56 5.93 -8.74
C GLY A 60 -13.37 6.47 -9.92
N ARG A 61 -13.56 5.68 -10.98
CA ARG A 61 -14.40 6.06 -12.13
C ARG A 61 -15.87 6.19 -11.73
N GLU A 62 -16.40 5.20 -11.01
CA GLU A 62 -17.79 5.22 -10.52
C GLU A 62 -18.08 6.45 -9.65
N PHE A 63 -17.13 6.84 -8.79
CA PHE A 63 -17.28 8.06 -8.00
C PHE A 63 -17.26 9.32 -8.87
N ALA A 64 -16.33 9.42 -9.82
CA ALA A 64 -16.24 10.57 -10.72
C ALA A 64 -17.50 10.73 -11.60
N GLU A 65 -18.07 9.62 -12.08
CA GLU A 65 -19.31 9.63 -12.88
C GLU A 65 -20.51 10.10 -12.05
N ARG A 66 -20.62 9.66 -10.78
CA ARG A 66 -21.68 10.10 -9.87
C ARG A 66 -21.62 11.59 -9.58
N GLU A 67 -20.43 12.15 -9.42
CA GLU A 67 -20.25 13.60 -9.22
C GLU A 67 -20.59 14.39 -10.50
N SER A 68 -20.32 13.81 -11.68
CA SER A 68 -20.61 14.43 -12.98
C SER A 68 -22.11 14.49 -13.31
N ILE A 69 -22.93 13.62 -12.72
CA ILE A 69 -24.40 13.57 -12.94
C ILE A 69 -25.15 14.56 -12.02
N GLN A 70 -24.50 15.09 -10.97
CA GLN A 70 -25.12 16.02 -10.02
C GLN A 70 -24.87 17.51 -10.33
N THR A 71 -24.20 17.84 -11.44
CA THR A 71 -24.00 19.22 -11.93
C THR A 71 -24.87 19.50 -13.15
#